data_AF-A0A7Z6QP10-F1
#
_entry.id   AF-A0A7Z6QP10-F1
#
_cell.length_a   1.000
_cell.length_b   1.000
_cell.length_c   1.000
_cell.angle_alpha   90.00
_cell.angle_beta   90.00
_cell.angle_gamma   90.00
#
_symmetry.space_group_name_H-M   'P 1'
#
loop_
_entity.id
_entity.type
_entity.pdbx_description
1 polymer ?
#
loop_
_entity_poly.entity_id
_entity_poly.type
_entity_poly.pdbx_seq_one_letter_code
_entity_poly.pdbx_strand_id
1 'polypeptide(L)'
;MALSVSAAYIPPANTSLTPSEQKLVAQPLTDAAKDALANAAPAAVYHPSGSASAPLEPLEVVDTWVGRTQSRDFPRRAEIFNGAFSTLKASFKSFESALSATAPDLAGKKYGFTVEADGRLKVLDSASQLSRSDTQRLTDLLNQSLGLKTAAVAYRNAAIDMVDADSVWSGLGYYSLTNENFAKTLDLAPLLTDHDPSDIKGAKDRTFIQQLQYKGERATQATEAAMYERRGVQRFSTQA
;
A
#
# COMPACT_ATOMS: atom_id res chain seq x y z
N MET A 1 4.86 -24.79 -39.51
CA MET A 1 6.25 -24.93 -39.04
C MET A 1 6.20 -25.18 -37.54
N ALA A 2 6.66 -26.35 -37.07
CA ALA A 2 6.74 -26.68 -35.66
C ALA A 2 8.22 -26.59 -35.24
N LEU A 3 8.53 -25.77 -34.25
CA LEU A 3 9.85 -25.70 -33.62
C LEU A 3 9.83 -26.63 -32.41
N SER A 4 10.57 -27.74 -32.51
CA SER A 4 10.83 -28.64 -31.39
C SER A 4 12.13 -28.21 -30.72
N VAL A 5 12.09 -28.00 -29.40
CA VAL A 5 13.28 -27.62 -28.62
C VAL A 5 13.53 -28.74 -27.61
N SER A 6 14.57 -29.54 -27.86
CA SER A 6 15.03 -30.56 -26.91
C SER A 6 15.91 -29.90 -25.84
N ALA A 7 15.52 -30.02 -24.58
CA ALA A 7 16.37 -29.66 -23.44
C ALA A 7 17.33 -30.83 -23.12
N ALA A 8 18.47 -30.88 -23.78
CA ALA A 8 19.56 -31.78 -23.40
C ALA A 8 20.69 -30.95 -22.77
N TYR A 9 20.94 -31.17 -21.48
CA TYR A 9 22.08 -30.59 -20.77
C TYR A 9 23.37 -31.31 -21.20
N ILE A 10 24.36 -30.55 -21.69
CA ILE A 10 25.68 -31.07 -22.05
C ILE A 10 26.63 -30.75 -20.88
N PRO A 11 27.12 -31.75 -20.13
CA PRO A 11 28.08 -31.50 -19.06
C PRO A 11 29.46 -31.12 -19.65
N PRO A 12 30.24 -30.26 -18.95
CA PRO A 12 31.58 -29.90 -19.38
C PRO A 12 32.53 -31.10 -19.31
N ALA A 13 33.41 -31.21 -20.30
CA ALA A 13 34.22 -32.41 -20.54
C ALA A 13 35.28 -32.72 -19.48
N ASN A 14 35.61 -31.81 -18.55
CA ASN A 14 36.62 -32.05 -17.52
C ASN A 14 36.30 -31.29 -16.22
N THR A 15 36.30 -32.01 -15.10
CA THR A 15 36.01 -31.48 -13.75
C THR A 15 37.24 -31.44 -12.82
N SER A 16 38.43 -31.67 -13.34
CA SER A 16 39.69 -31.63 -12.57
C SER A 16 40.86 -31.17 -13.42
N LEU A 17 41.61 -30.18 -12.93
CA LEU A 17 42.87 -29.72 -13.51
C LEU A 17 44.03 -30.47 -12.85
N THR A 18 44.86 -31.16 -13.63
CA THR A 18 46.08 -31.80 -13.12
C THR A 18 47.20 -30.77 -12.95
N PRO A 19 47.93 -30.77 -11.80
CA PRO A 19 49.09 -29.90 -11.60
C PRO A 19 50.18 -30.17 -12.64
N SER A 20 50.80 -29.10 -13.14
CA SER A 20 51.89 -29.18 -14.12
C SER A 20 53.19 -29.66 -13.45
N GLU A 21 53.87 -30.64 -14.05
CA GLU A 21 55.15 -31.18 -13.57
C GLU A 21 56.36 -30.29 -13.92
N GLN A 22 56.11 -29.05 -14.35
CA GLN A 22 57.16 -28.14 -14.82
C GLN A 22 57.97 -27.58 -13.64
N LYS A 23 59.16 -28.15 -13.43
CA LYS A 23 60.09 -27.73 -12.38
C LYS A 23 60.70 -26.37 -12.72
N LEU A 24 60.30 -25.32 -11.98
CA LEU A 24 60.84 -23.97 -12.14
C LEU A 24 62.27 -23.92 -11.61
N VAL A 25 63.22 -23.49 -12.45
CA VAL A 25 64.62 -23.25 -12.05
C VAL A 25 64.84 -21.74 -12.05
N ALA A 26 65.25 -21.18 -10.90
CA ALA A 26 65.51 -19.76 -10.77
C ALA A 26 66.79 -19.38 -11.54
N GLN A 27 66.64 -18.49 -12.52
CA GLN A 27 67.78 -17.90 -13.23
C GLN A 27 68.26 -16.64 -12.50
N PRO A 28 69.59 -16.50 -12.28
CA PRO A 28 70.11 -15.29 -11.67
C PRO A 28 69.96 -14.09 -12.61
N LEU A 29 69.63 -12.93 -12.04
CA LEU A 29 69.48 -11.69 -12.78
C LEU A 29 70.81 -11.25 -13.40
N THR A 30 70.78 -10.94 -14.70
CA THR A 30 71.90 -10.32 -15.43
C THR A 30 72.13 -8.89 -14.93
N ASP A 31 73.35 -8.37 -15.07
CA ASP A 31 73.69 -7.05 -14.51
C ASP A 31 72.88 -5.90 -15.17
N ALA A 32 72.52 -6.03 -16.45
CA ALA A 32 71.59 -5.12 -17.10
C ALA A 32 70.18 -5.15 -16.49
N ALA A 33 69.74 -6.31 -15.99
CA ALA A 33 68.45 -6.43 -15.29
C ALA A 33 68.53 -5.92 -13.84
N LYS A 34 69.71 -5.95 -13.21
CA LYS A 34 69.94 -5.32 -11.89
C LYS A 34 69.93 -3.81 -12.00
N ASP A 35 70.58 -3.24 -13.02
CA ASP A 35 70.56 -1.78 -13.26
C ASP A 35 69.16 -1.29 -13.66
N ALA A 36 68.42 -2.08 -14.45
CA ALA A 36 67.02 -1.78 -14.75
C ALA A 36 66.13 -1.85 -13.50
N LEU A 37 66.41 -2.74 -12.56
CA LEU A 37 65.67 -2.83 -11.29
C LEU A 37 66.07 -1.71 -10.30
N ALA A 38 67.34 -1.30 -10.29
CA ALA A 38 67.83 -0.20 -9.46
C ALA A 38 67.30 1.17 -9.92
N ASN A 39 67.03 1.32 -11.23
CA ASN A 39 66.43 2.53 -11.82
C ASN A 39 64.92 2.39 -12.08
N ALA A 40 64.33 1.23 -11.79
CA ALA A 40 62.89 1.09 -11.79
C ALA A 40 62.34 1.88 -10.60
N ALA A 41 61.80 3.06 -10.88
CA ALA A 41 60.87 3.69 -9.94
C ALA A 41 59.82 2.65 -9.54
N PRO A 42 59.44 2.57 -8.25
CA PRO A 42 58.52 1.53 -7.78
C PRO A 42 57.30 1.52 -8.69
N ALA A 43 56.96 0.35 -9.23
CA ALA A 43 55.77 0.19 -10.03
C ALA A 43 54.60 0.71 -9.19
N ALA A 44 54.10 1.88 -9.55
CA ALA A 44 52.91 2.44 -8.94
C ALA A 44 51.78 1.51 -9.36
N VAL A 45 51.46 0.54 -8.51
CA VAL A 45 50.16 -0.09 -8.57
C VAL A 45 49.20 1.04 -8.24
N TYR A 46 48.51 1.55 -9.25
CA TYR A 46 47.48 2.55 -9.08
C TYR A 46 46.33 1.90 -8.33
N HIS A 47 46.39 1.96 -7.00
CA HIS A 47 45.23 1.83 -6.15
C HIS A 47 44.56 3.21 -6.16
N PRO A 48 43.29 3.35 -6.58
CA PRO A 48 42.56 4.60 -6.41
C PRO A 48 42.21 4.80 -4.93
N SER A 49 43.22 4.90 -4.06
CA SER A 49 43.08 5.02 -2.62
C SER A 49 44.32 5.70 -2.00
N GLY A 50 44.29 7.04 -1.98
CA GLY A 50 45.21 7.91 -1.24
C GLY A 50 46.22 8.62 -2.15
N SER A 51 46.33 9.94 -2.24
CA SER A 51 45.76 11.04 -1.45
C SER A 51 45.74 12.29 -2.34
N ALA A 52 44.73 12.42 -3.18
CA ALA A 52 44.17 13.72 -3.47
C ALA A 52 42.90 13.76 -2.62
N SER A 53 42.93 14.51 -1.51
CA SER A 53 41.68 14.97 -0.94
C SER A 53 41.14 15.99 -1.94
N ALA A 54 40.50 15.49 -3.01
CA ALA A 54 39.40 16.23 -3.58
C ALA A 54 38.53 16.63 -2.38
N PRO A 55 38.02 17.87 -2.28
CA PRO A 55 36.95 18.11 -1.34
C PRO A 55 35.93 17.02 -1.64
N LEU A 56 35.75 16.08 -0.71
CA LEU A 56 34.59 15.21 -0.72
C LEU A 56 33.47 16.23 -0.79
N GLU A 57 32.83 16.35 -1.95
CA GLU A 57 31.56 17.05 -2.02
C GLU A 57 30.79 16.52 -0.82
N PRO A 58 30.32 17.41 0.08
CA PRO A 58 29.73 16.98 1.33
C PRO A 58 28.71 15.90 0.96
N LEU A 59 28.84 14.72 1.56
CA LEU A 59 27.94 13.59 1.31
C LEU A 59 26.52 14.13 1.32
N GLU A 60 25.93 14.26 0.13
CA GLU A 60 24.57 14.74 0.01
C GLU A 60 23.73 13.58 0.51
N VAL A 61 23.25 13.68 1.75
CA VAL A 61 22.29 12.74 2.30
C VAL A 61 21.02 12.93 1.50
N VAL A 62 20.88 12.16 0.43
CA VAL A 62 19.63 12.06 -0.31
C VAL A 62 18.73 11.18 0.53
N ASP A 63 17.96 11.80 1.44
CA ASP A 63 16.89 11.16 2.19
C ASP A 63 15.80 10.68 1.22
N THR A 64 16.05 9.52 0.61
CA THR A 64 15.09 8.89 -0.30
C THR A 64 14.02 8.24 0.54
N TRP A 65 12.78 8.71 0.41
CA TRP A 65 11.65 8.11 1.09
C TRP A 65 11.44 6.67 0.58
N VAL A 66 11.77 5.70 1.45
CA VAL A 66 11.57 4.26 1.20
C VAL A 66 10.14 3.82 1.56
N GLY A 67 9.29 4.66 2.17
CA GLY A 67 7.94 4.25 2.57
C GLY A 67 7.89 3.20 3.68
N ARG A 68 6.76 3.08 4.39
CA ARG A 68 6.60 2.04 5.42
C ARG A 68 6.51 0.64 4.81
N THR A 69 7.07 -0.33 5.52
CA THR A 69 6.78 -1.75 5.35
C THR A 69 5.46 -2.11 6.03
N GLN A 70 4.87 -3.24 5.64
CA GLN A 70 3.68 -3.77 6.33
C GLN A 70 3.98 -4.00 7.83
N SER A 71 3.08 -3.54 8.69
CA SER A 71 3.16 -3.70 10.13
C SER A 71 2.90 -5.16 10.53
N ARG A 72 3.56 -5.60 11.60
CA ARG A 72 3.29 -6.92 12.22
C ARG A 72 1.86 -7.06 12.73
N ASP A 73 1.18 -5.95 13.02
CA ASP A 73 -0.21 -5.93 13.48
C ASP A 73 -1.22 -6.02 12.32
N PHE A 74 -0.78 -6.04 11.06
CA PHE A 74 -1.68 -6.08 9.90
C PHE A 74 -2.71 -7.22 9.97
N PRO A 75 -2.36 -8.48 10.33
CA PRO A 75 -3.34 -9.56 10.42
C PRO A 75 -4.48 -9.25 11.41
N ARG A 76 -4.13 -8.74 12.60
CA ARG A 76 -5.10 -8.34 13.62
C ARG A 76 -6.00 -7.20 13.13
N ARG A 77 -5.43 -6.24 12.39
CA ARG A 77 -6.21 -5.11 11.84
C ARG A 77 -7.14 -5.55 10.72
N ALA A 78 -6.72 -6.52 9.90
CA ALA A 78 -7.58 -7.14 8.90
C ALA A 78 -8.76 -7.89 9.54
N GLU A 79 -8.55 -8.60 10.66
CA GLU A 79 -9.64 -9.23 11.42
C GLU A 79 -10.64 -8.20 11.97
N ILE A 80 -10.15 -7.11 12.57
CA ILE A 80 -10.98 -6.02 13.07
C ILE A 80 -11.77 -5.37 11.93
N PHE A 81 -11.13 -5.11 10.78
CA PHE A 81 -11.78 -4.60 9.59
C PHE A 81 -12.92 -5.52 9.11
N ASN A 82 -12.67 -6.82 9.00
CA ASN A 82 -13.67 -7.79 8.57
C ASN A 82 -14.86 -7.90 9.55
N GLY A 83 -14.59 -7.86 10.85
CA GLY A 83 -15.61 -7.83 11.90
C GLY A 83 -16.46 -6.55 11.85
N ALA A 84 -15.82 -5.40 11.68
CA ALA A 84 -16.51 -4.12 11.53
C ALA A 84 -17.36 -4.07 10.26
N PHE A 85 -16.85 -4.63 9.15
CA PHE A 85 -17.59 -4.74 7.89
C PHE A 85 -18.86 -5.60 8.05
N SER A 86 -18.75 -6.75 8.71
CA SER A 86 -19.89 -7.64 8.95
C SER A 86 -20.95 -6.97 9.85
N THR A 87 -20.50 -6.24 10.88
CA THR A 87 -21.38 -5.46 11.76
C THR A 87 -22.10 -4.33 11.01
N LEU A 88 -21.37 -3.62 10.14
CA LEU A 88 -21.93 -2.59 9.27
C LEU A 88 -22.96 -3.18 8.30
N LYS A 89 -22.65 -4.31 7.64
CA LYS A 89 -23.57 -4.98 6.71
C LYS A 89 -24.86 -5.42 7.41
N ALA A 90 -24.77 -5.99 8.61
CA ALA A 90 -25.94 -6.35 9.40
C ALA A 90 -26.78 -5.12 9.77
N SER A 91 -26.13 -4.06 10.27
CA SER A 91 -26.81 -2.81 10.67
C SER A 91 -27.49 -2.12 9.48
N PHE A 92 -26.87 -2.17 8.30
CA PHE A 92 -27.43 -1.61 7.07
C PHE A 92 -28.66 -2.39 6.60
N LYS A 93 -28.62 -3.73 6.61
CA LYS A 93 -29.81 -4.55 6.29
C LYS A 93 -30.98 -4.30 7.24
N SER A 94 -30.71 -4.11 8.54
CA SER A 94 -31.75 -3.72 9.51
C SER A 94 -32.32 -2.33 9.21
N PHE A 95 -31.47 -1.38 8.83
CA PHE A 95 -31.90 -0.05 8.39
C PHE A 95 -32.78 -0.11 7.13
N GLU A 96 -32.37 -0.84 6.09
CA GLU A 96 -33.16 -0.99 4.85
C GLU A 96 -34.54 -1.64 5.11
N SER A 97 -34.58 -2.61 6.03
CA SER A 97 -35.84 -3.25 6.45
C SER A 97 -36.77 -2.25 7.14
N ALA A 98 -36.24 -1.42 8.04
CA ALA A 98 -37.02 -0.37 8.71
C ALA A 98 -37.43 0.75 7.75
N LEU A 99 -36.55 1.11 6.80
CA LEU A 99 -36.81 2.11 5.77
C LEU A 99 -37.95 1.65 4.86
N SER A 100 -37.97 0.39 4.46
CA SER A 100 -39.04 -0.19 3.64
C SER A 100 -40.41 -0.13 4.33
N ALA A 101 -40.46 -0.26 5.66
CA ALA A 101 -41.69 -0.18 6.43
C ALA A 101 -42.16 1.27 6.69
N THR A 102 -41.24 2.21 6.89
CA THR A 102 -41.54 3.57 7.36
C THR A 102 -41.48 4.66 6.27
N ALA A 103 -40.71 4.42 5.22
CA ALA A 103 -40.52 5.32 4.09
C ALA A 103 -40.31 4.51 2.78
N PRO A 104 -41.34 3.76 2.34
CA PRO A 104 -41.24 2.92 1.14
C PRO A 104 -40.92 3.71 -0.14
N ASP A 105 -41.27 4.99 -0.17
CA ASP A 105 -40.93 5.93 -1.25
C ASP A 105 -39.42 6.16 -1.41
N LEU A 106 -38.66 6.02 -0.31
CA LEU A 106 -37.21 6.16 -0.30
C LEU A 106 -36.51 4.80 -0.46
N ALA A 107 -37.08 3.73 0.09
CA ALA A 107 -36.52 2.38 -0.02
C ALA A 107 -36.40 1.87 -1.47
N GLY A 108 -37.29 2.33 -2.37
CA GLY A 108 -37.23 1.97 -3.79
C GLY A 108 -36.17 2.72 -4.60
N LYS A 109 -35.46 3.70 -4.02
CA LYS A 109 -34.47 4.53 -4.72
C LYS A 109 -33.06 3.99 -4.53
N LYS A 110 -32.24 4.06 -5.57
CA LYS A 110 -30.81 3.74 -5.45
C LYS A 110 -30.06 4.94 -4.88
N TYR A 111 -29.30 4.71 -3.82
CA TYR A 111 -28.46 5.71 -3.19
C TYR A 111 -27.16 5.10 -2.68
N GLY A 112 -26.12 5.92 -2.64
CA GLY A 112 -24.90 5.66 -1.90
C GLY A 112 -24.93 6.33 -0.54
N PHE A 113 -23.99 6.01 0.33
CA PHE A 113 -23.76 6.80 1.54
C PHE A 113 -22.32 6.64 2.02
N THR A 114 -21.87 7.60 2.82
CA THR A 114 -20.52 7.60 3.37
C THR A 114 -20.48 8.18 4.78
N VAL A 115 -19.30 8.21 5.38
CA VAL A 115 -19.02 8.77 6.70
C VAL A 115 -18.17 10.03 6.53
N GLU A 116 -18.69 11.17 6.96
CA GLU A 116 -17.95 12.44 6.99
C GLU A 116 -16.91 12.43 8.12
N ALA A 117 -15.96 13.38 8.10
CA ALA A 117 -14.85 13.40 9.05
C ALA A 117 -15.31 13.44 10.52
N ASP A 118 -16.39 14.17 10.80
CA ASP A 118 -17.03 14.28 12.12
C ASP A 118 -17.85 13.03 12.54
N GLY A 119 -17.92 12.00 11.68
CA GLY A 119 -18.65 10.77 11.92
C GLY A 119 -20.13 10.83 11.58
N ARG A 120 -20.63 11.92 11.00
CA ARG A 120 -21.99 11.97 10.43
C ARG A 120 -22.06 11.11 9.17
N LEU A 121 -23.23 10.53 8.93
CA LEU A 121 -23.52 9.86 7.67
C LEU A 121 -24.01 10.86 6.65
N LYS A 122 -23.61 10.68 5.39
CA LYS A 122 -24.04 11.51 4.28
C LYS A 122 -24.48 10.65 3.11
N VAL A 123 -25.65 10.95 2.57
CA VAL A 123 -26.16 10.29 1.37
C VAL A 123 -25.42 10.81 0.14
N LEU A 124 -25.13 9.89 -0.77
CA LEU A 124 -24.57 10.16 -2.07
C LEU A 124 -25.65 9.85 -3.12
N ASP A 125 -25.97 10.83 -3.97
CA ASP A 125 -26.87 10.62 -5.10
C ASP A 125 -26.12 10.01 -6.29
N SER A 126 -25.54 8.82 -6.06
CA SER A 126 -24.68 8.12 -7.02
C SER A 126 -25.43 7.74 -8.31
N ALA A 127 -26.76 7.67 -8.26
CA ALA A 127 -27.63 7.29 -9.37
C ALA A 127 -28.36 8.48 -10.04
N SER A 128 -28.20 9.70 -9.54
CA SER A 128 -28.97 10.88 -9.98
C SER A 128 -30.49 10.66 -9.91
N GLN A 129 -30.93 9.92 -8.89
CA GLN A 129 -32.33 9.53 -8.68
C GLN A 129 -32.96 10.22 -7.47
N LEU A 130 -32.16 10.93 -6.66
CA LEU A 130 -32.64 11.59 -5.46
C LEU A 130 -32.92 13.08 -5.71
N SER A 131 -34.10 13.53 -5.32
CA SER A 131 -34.35 14.97 -5.16
C SER A 131 -33.57 15.49 -3.94
N ARG A 132 -33.35 16.81 -3.88
CA ARG A 132 -32.70 17.45 -2.71
C ARG A 132 -33.42 17.12 -1.39
N SER A 133 -34.75 17.06 -1.41
CA SER A 133 -35.56 16.67 -0.25
C SER A 133 -35.39 15.20 0.12
N ASP A 134 -35.30 14.30 -0.86
CA ASP A 134 -35.06 12.87 -0.59
C ASP A 134 -33.68 12.64 0.01
N THR A 135 -32.65 13.28 -0.56
CA THR A 135 -31.27 13.22 -0.06
C THR A 135 -31.20 13.69 1.40
N GLN A 136 -31.88 14.79 1.73
CA GLN A 136 -31.92 15.29 3.10
C GLN A 136 -32.64 14.32 4.03
N ARG A 137 -33.83 13.85 3.65
CA ARG A 137 -34.63 12.93 4.47
C ARG A 137 -33.91 11.59 4.71
N LEU A 138 -33.27 11.03 3.68
CA LEU A 138 -32.44 9.83 3.82
C LEU A 138 -31.23 10.09 4.73
N THR A 139 -30.57 11.24 4.60
CA THR A 139 -29.44 11.62 5.45
C THR A 139 -29.85 11.71 6.91
N ASP A 140 -31.01 12.29 7.19
CA ASP A 140 -31.53 12.42 8.56
C ASP A 140 -31.89 11.04 9.13
N LEU A 141 -32.55 10.17 8.34
CA LEU A 141 -32.87 8.80 8.75
C LEU A 141 -31.63 7.96 9.03
N LEU A 142 -30.59 8.05 8.17
CA LEU A 142 -29.32 7.37 8.40
C LEU A 142 -28.67 7.81 9.72
N ASN A 143 -28.67 9.11 10.01
CA ASN A 143 -28.07 9.65 11.24
C ASN A 143 -28.91 9.38 12.50
N GLN A 144 -30.22 9.19 12.37
CA GLN A 144 -31.10 8.76 13.46
C GLN A 144 -30.89 7.29 13.85
N SER A 145 -30.42 6.46 12.91
CA SER A 145 -30.05 5.08 13.19
C SER A 145 -28.71 5.01 13.95
N LEU A 146 -28.78 5.06 15.28
CA LEU A 146 -27.58 5.04 16.15
C LEU A 146 -26.72 3.79 15.91
N GLY A 147 -27.34 2.63 15.71
CA GLY A 147 -26.63 1.37 15.42
C GLY A 147 -25.86 1.44 14.10
N LEU A 148 -26.52 1.90 13.02
CA LEU A 148 -25.87 2.04 11.72
C LEU A 148 -24.75 3.07 11.75
N LYS A 149 -25.00 4.25 12.35
CA LYS A 149 -24.00 5.31 12.48
C LYS A 149 -22.76 4.83 13.24
N THR A 150 -22.96 4.15 14.37
CA THR A 150 -21.86 3.60 15.17
C THR A 150 -21.07 2.56 14.40
N ALA A 151 -21.75 1.62 13.72
CA ALA A 151 -21.10 0.59 12.91
C ALA A 151 -20.32 1.18 11.73
N ALA A 152 -20.85 2.21 11.07
CA ALA A 152 -20.21 2.88 9.95
C ALA A 152 -18.94 3.65 10.39
N VAL A 153 -18.98 4.35 11.52
CA VAL A 153 -17.80 5.02 12.10
C VAL A 153 -16.76 3.99 12.53
N ALA A 154 -17.16 2.87 13.16
CA ALA A 154 -16.24 1.80 13.53
C ALA A 154 -15.56 1.18 12.29
N TYR A 155 -16.34 0.93 11.22
CA TYR A 155 -15.80 0.46 9.94
C TYR A 155 -14.83 1.46 9.31
N ARG A 156 -15.15 2.75 9.29
CA ARG A 156 -14.25 3.81 8.79
C ARG A 156 -12.90 3.76 9.51
N ASN A 157 -12.93 3.73 10.84
CA ASN A 157 -11.71 3.71 11.65
C ASN A 157 -10.91 2.44 11.40
N ALA A 158 -11.56 1.26 11.34
CA ALA A 158 -10.91 0.00 11.05
C ALA A 158 -10.30 -0.04 9.63
N ALA A 159 -10.97 0.55 8.64
CA ALA A 159 -10.47 0.66 7.27
C ALA A 159 -9.21 1.53 7.19
N ILE A 160 -9.22 2.69 7.86
CA ILE A 160 -8.03 3.56 7.97
C ILE A 160 -6.89 2.79 8.64
N ASP A 161 -7.16 2.12 9.76
CA ASP A 161 -6.17 1.34 10.48
C ASP A 161 -5.56 0.20 9.65
N MET A 162 -6.36 -0.46 8.82
CA MET A 162 -5.92 -1.52 7.91
C MET A 162 -5.02 -0.96 6.79
N VAL A 163 -5.41 0.15 6.16
CA VAL A 163 -4.61 0.84 5.12
C VAL A 163 -3.28 1.34 5.70
N ASP A 164 -3.30 1.96 6.87
CA ASP A 164 -2.11 2.51 7.55
C ASP A 164 -1.19 1.41 8.10
N ALA A 165 -1.65 0.17 8.21
CA ALA A 165 -0.85 -0.98 8.61
C ALA A 165 -0.24 -1.75 7.45
N ASP A 166 -0.70 -1.51 6.22
CA ASP A 166 -0.16 -2.16 5.04
C ASP A 166 1.05 -1.39 4.46
N SER A 167 1.80 -2.06 3.60
CA SER A 167 3.00 -1.53 2.95
C SER A 167 2.66 -0.45 1.91
N VAL A 168 3.48 0.58 1.76
CA VAL A 168 3.33 1.55 0.63
C VAL A 168 3.63 0.88 -0.72
N TRP A 169 4.47 -0.15 -0.71
CA TRP A 169 4.97 -0.78 -1.93
C TRP A 169 3.95 -1.70 -2.62
N SER A 170 2.93 -2.17 -1.89
CA SER A 170 1.95 -3.11 -2.41
C SER A 170 0.65 -3.06 -1.60
N GLY A 171 -0.44 -3.54 -2.20
CA GLY A 171 -1.71 -3.69 -1.49
C GLY A 171 -2.39 -2.36 -1.17
N LEU A 172 -2.92 -2.25 0.04
CA LEU A 172 -3.74 -1.15 0.52
C LEU A 172 -2.90 0.08 0.89
N GLY A 173 -1.68 -0.12 1.37
CA GLY A 173 -0.86 0.95 1.94
C GLY A 173 -0.28 1.90 0.89
N TYR A 174 -0.39 1.54 -0.39
CA TYR A 174 -0.18 2.43 -1.54
C TYR A 174 -1.09 3.66 -1.50
N TYR A 175 -2.21 3.58 -0.80
CA TYR A 175 -3.16 4.67 -0.60
C TYR A 175 -3.02 5.29 0.80
N SER A 176 -3.44 6.54 0.91
CA SER A 176 -3.62 7.26 2.17
C SER A 176 -5.12 7.42 2.40
N LEU A 177 -5.64 6.77 3.44
CA LEU A 177 -7.04 6.90 3.85
C LEU A 177 -7.10 7.60 5.21
N THR A 178 -7.94 8.63 5.32
CA THR A 178 -8.04 9.48 6.51
C THR A 178 -9.51 9.83 6.76
N ASN A 179 -9.83 10.41 7.92
CA ASN A 179 -11.19 10.86 8.20
C ASN A 179 -11.64 11.92 7.18
N GLU A 180 -10.73 12.77 6.74
CA GLU A 180 -10.98 13.92 5.86
C GLU A 180 -11.23 13.48 4.41
N ASN A 181 -10.56 12.43 3.94
CA ASN A 181 -10.73 11.93 2.58
C ASN A 181 -11.69 10.74 2.45
N PHE A 182 -12.09 10.11 3.56
CA PHE A 182 -12.95 8.92 3.52
C PHE A 182 -14.24 9.15 2.72
N ALA A 183 -14.92 10.28 2.97
CA ALA A 183 -16.19 10.60 2.35
C ALA A 183 -16.14 10.71 0.82
N LYS A 184 -15.00 11.15 0.26
CA LYS A 184 -14.80 11.23 -1.20
C LYS A 184 -14.26 9.94 -1.80
N THR A 185 -13.65 9.08 -0.98
CA THR A 185 -13.03 7.84 -1.45
C THR A 185 -14.00 6.67 -1.42
N LEU A 186 -14.82 6.54 -0.38
CA LEU A 186 -15.71 5.38 -0.20
C LEU A 186 -17.19 5.74 -0.22
N ASP A 187 -17.92 5.07 -1.11
CA ASP A 187 -19.36 4.85 -1.06
C ASP A 187 -19.60 3.47 -0.42
N LEU A 188 -20.27 3.47 0.74
CA LEU A 188 -20.51 2.27 1.52
C LEU A 188 -21.64 1.41 0.97
N ALA A 189 -22.67 1.99 0.34
CA ALA A 189 -23.82 1.20 -0.09
C ALA A 189 -23.42 0.08 -1.08
N PRO A 190 -22.63 0.35 -2.15
CA PRO A 190 -22.14 -0.68 -3.04
C PRO A 190 -21.28 -1.76 -2.36
N LEU A 191 -20.67 -1.49 -1.20
CA LEU A 191 -19.92 -2.52 -0.48
C LEU A 191 -20.85 -3.47 0.29
N LEU A 192 -22.03 -3.01 0.69
CA LEU A 192 -22.94 -3.71 1.60
C LEU A 192 -24.06 -4.45 0.88
N THR A 193 -24.40 -4.01 -0.34
CA THR A 193 -25.41 -4.64 -1.19
C THR A 193 -24.81 -5.80 -1.98
N ASP A 194 -25.61 -6.84 -2.20
CA ASP A 194 -25.22 -7.95 -3.05
C ASP A 194 -25.36 -7.54 -4.54
N HIS A 195 -24.42 -7.93 -5.38
CA HIS A 195 -24.38 -7.55 -6.81
C HIS A 195 -24.57 -8.76 -7.71
N ASP A 196 -25.23 -8.56 -8.85
CA ASP A 196 -25.21 -9.52 -9.94
C ASP A 196 -23.78 -9.57 -10.52
N PRO A 197 -23.10 -10.73 -10.51
CA PRO A 197 -21.76 -10.88 -11.10
C PRO A 197 -21.71 -10.54 -12.59
N SER A 198 -22.85 -10.61 -13.29
CA SER A 198 -23.02 -10.38 -14.73
C SER A 198 -23.17 -8.90 -15.07
N ASP A 199 -23.61 -8.08 -14.12
CA ASP A 199 -23.56 -6.64 -14.30
C ASP A 199 -22.08 -6.24 -14.30
N ILE A 200 -21.63 -5.39 -15.21
CA ILE A 200 -20.28 -4.81 -15.19
C ILE A 200 -20.32 -3.30 -14.93
N LYS A 201 -21.52 -2.71 -14.98
CA LYS A 201 -21.76 -1.31 -14.66
C LYS A 201 -21.66 -1.20 -13.13
N GLY A 202 -20.80 -0.30 -12.66
CA GLY A 202 -20.50 -0.16 -11.23
C GLY A 202 -19.35 -1.03 -10.71
N ALA A 203 -18.63 -1.76 -11.56
CA ALA A 203 -17.46 -2.55 -11.13
C ALA A 203 -16.38 -1.73 -10.39
N LYS A 204 -16.34 -0.40 -10.58
CA LYS A 204 -15.40 0.50 -9.89
C LYS A 204 -15.72 0.70 -8.41
N ASP A 205 -16.96 0.41 -7.99
CA ASP A 205 -17.45 0.70 -6.64
C ASP A 205 -17.70 -0.55 -5.78
N ARG A 206 -17.62 -1.74 -6.37
CA ARG A 206 -18.05 -3.01 -5.74
C ARG A 206 -17.19 -3.46 -4.59
N THR A 207 -15.90 -3.13 -4.64
CA THR A 207 -14.95 -3.58 -3.62
C THR A 207 -14.22 -2.39 -3.05
N PHE A 208 -13.82 -2.56 -1.79
CA PHE A 208 -13.02 -1.58 -1.07
C PHE A 208 -11.76 -1.18 -1.86
N ILE A 209 -11.03 -2.16 -2.41
CA ILE A 209 -9.81 -1.89 -3.16
C ILE A 209 -10.06 -1.18 -4.50
N GLN A 210 -11.15 -1.46 -5.19
CA GLN A 210 -11.49 -0.74 -6.42
C GLN A 210 -11.80 0.73 -6.12
N GLN A 211 -12.54 1.01 -5.04
CA GLN A 211 -12.80 2.39 -4.66
C GLN A 211 -11.52 3.14 -4.27
N LEU A 212 -10.59 2.50 -3.55
CA LEU A 212 -9.26 3.06 -3.34
C LEU A 212 -8.51 3.31 -4.65
N GLN A 213 -8.56 2.37 -5.59
CA GLN A 213 -7.89 2.50 -6.89
C GLN A 213 -8.42 3.68 -7.73
N TYR A 214 -9.73 3.91 -7.74
CA TYR A 214 -10.35 4.93 -8.58
C TYR A 214 -10.52 6.30 -7.90
N LYS A 215 -10.63 6.33 -6.57
CA LYS A 215 -11.00 7.54 -5.79
C LYS A 215 -10.05 7.83 -4.63
N GLY A 216 -9.10 6.94 -4.33
CA GLY A 216 -8.17 7.07 -3.22
C GLY A 216 -7.03 8.04 -3.53
N GLU A 217 -6.50 8.66 -2.48
CA GLU A 217 -5.27 9.44 -2.55
C GLU A 217 -4.07 8.52 -2.39
N ARG A 218 -2.99 8.77 -3.14
CA ARG A 218 -1.76 7.99 -3.03
C ARG A 218 -1.00 8.35 -1.77
N ALA A 219 -0.39 7.36 -1.14
CA ALA A 219 0.55 7.59 -0.06
C ALA A 219 1.80 8.32 -0.59
N THR A 220 2.24 9.31 0.19
CA THR A 220 3.45 10.12 0.01
C THR A 220 4.19 10.20 1.34
N GLN A 221 5.43 10.68 1.33
CA GLN A 221 6.20 10.95 2.55
C GLN A 221 5.42 11.85 3.53
N ALA A 222 4.76 12.90 3.02
CA ALA A 222 3.99 13.83 3.85
C ALA A 222 2.77 13.15 4.50
N THR A 223 2.00 12.38 3.74
CA THR A 223 0.83 11.67 4.29
C THR A 223 1.24 10.59 5.29
N GLU A 224 2.39 9.97 5.08
CA GLU A 224 2.91 8.95 6.00
C GLU A 224 3.44 9.57 7.30
N ALA A 225 4.13 10.71 7.23
CA ALA A 225 4.52 11.48 8.41
C ALA A 225 3.29 11.88 9.23
N ALA A 226 2.25 12.43 8.58
CA ALA A 226 0.99 12.77 9.23
C ALA A 226 0.31 11.54 9.86
N MET A 227 0.38 10.36 9.23
CA MET A 227 -0.13 9.11 9.81
C MET A 227 0.60 8.74 11.11
N TYR A 228 1.93 8.82 11.13
CA TYR A 228 2.71 8.54 12.34
C TYR A 228 2.43 9.54 13.45
N GLU A 229 2.27 10.83 13.14
CA GLU A 229 1.87 11.86 14.11
C GLU A 229 0.52 11.53 14.74
N ARG A 230 -0.50 11.21 13.93
CA ARG A 230 -1.84 10.81 14.43
C ARG A 230 -1.76 9.60 15.36
N ARG A 231 -0.94 8.60 15.02
CA ARG A 231 -0.74 7.40 15.86
C ARG A 231 0.02 7.70 17.14
N GLY A 232 1.00 8.60 17.08
CA GLY A 232 1.71 9.11 18.25
C GLY A 232 0.73 9.71 19.25
N VAL A 233 -0.14 10.61 18.80
CA VAL A 233 -1.18 11.24 19.63
C VAL A 233 -2.12 10.20 20.25
N GLN A 234 -2.61 9.23 19.46
CA GLN A 234 -3.51 8.17 19.96
C GLN A 234 -2.88 7.28 21.05
N ARG A 235 -1.57 7.00 20.96
CA ARG A 235 -0.85 6.24 21.99
C ARG A 235 -0.80 6.99 23.32
N PHE A 236 -0.67 8.31 23.31
CA PHE A 236 -0.66 9.12 24.53
C PHE A 236 -2.07 9.31 25.10
N SER A 237 -3.11 9.35 24.26
CA SER A 237 -4.51 9.48 24.71
C SER A 237 -5.10 8.19 25.32
N THR A 238 -4.50 7.02 25.07
CA THR A 238 -4.95 5.73 25.63
C THR A 238 -4.20 5.31 26.89
N GLN A 239 -3.21 6.10 27.34
CA GLN A 239 -2.42 5.87 28.55
C GLN A 239 -2.73 6.87 29.69
N ALA A 240 -3.64 7.81 29.47
CA ALA A 240 -4.14 8.77 30.46
C ALA A 240 -5.53 8.37 30.95
#